data_AF-A0A956IMY2-F1
#
_entry.id   AF-A0A956IMY2-F1
#
_cell.length_a   1.000
_cell.length_b   1.000
_cell.length_c   1.000
_cell.angle_alpha   90.00
_cell.angle_beta   90.00
_cell.angle_gamma   90.00
#
_symmetry.space_group_name_H-M   'P 1'
#
loop_
_entity.id
_entity.type
_entity.pdbx_description
1 polymer ?
#
loop_
_entity_poly.entity_id
_entity_poly.type
_entity_poly.pdbx_seq_one_letter_code
_entity_poly.pdbx_strand_id
1 'polypeptide(L)'
;DCSGVPKDEDVVDCPATCAVDQCNRAGISEPQCVAGRCVAGYECDASKVTCAQPTPQCPAGEVAAVQGGCWTGTCVPAVECRSVTQCNDCTGGNTACAAYETQLGPENHCVEIPAVCKGAATCECMGPSVCVQGFDLCEDFSGIRGVRCGCPTC
;
A
#
# COMPACT_ATOMS: atom_id res chain seq x y z
N ASP A 1 7.00 -27.61 7.91
CA ASP A 1 6.66 -26.29 8.47
C ASP A 1 7.52 -25.25 7.78
N CYS A 2 7.00 -24.09 7.41
CA CYS A 2 7.76 -23.04 6.71
C CYS A 2 7.73 -21.77 7.57
N SER A 3 8.89 -21.33 8.06
CA SER A 3 9.04 -20.08 8.81
C SER A 3 9.70 -19.01 7.96
N GLY A 4 9.22 -17.76 8.08
CA GLY A 4 9.86 -16.60 7.48
C GLY A 4 11.02 -16.12 8.34
N VAL A 5 12.12 -15.73 7.71
CA VAL A 5 13.31 -15.15 8.35
C VAL A 5 13.70 -13.84 7.64
N PRO A 6 14.31 -12.88 8.34
CA PRO A 6 14.91 -11.70 7.72
C PRO A 6 15.97 -12.06 6.67
N LYS A 7 16.13 -11.19 5.66
CA LYS A 7 17.04 -11.41 4.51
C LYS A 7 18.50 -11.68 4.91
N ASP A 8 18.94 -11.09 6.01
CA ASP A 8 20.34 -11.11 6.46
C ASP A 8 20.56 -12.03 7.68
N GLU A 9 19.58 -12.85 8.05
CA GLU A 9 19.70 -13.79 9.17
C GLU A 9 20.13 -15.17 8.67
N ASP A 10 21.16 -15.74 9.30
CA ASP A 10 21.65 -17.08 8.99
C ASP A 10 20.58 -18.13 9.35
N VAL A 11 19.93 -18.69 8.34
CA VAL A 11 18.93 -19.73 8.52
C VAL A 11 19.65 -21.05 8.82
N VAL A 12 19.51 -21.54 10.04
CA VAL A 12 20.01 -22.87 10.44
C VAL A 12 19.21 -23.94 9.69
N ASP A 13 19.84 -24.46 8.65
CA ASP A 13 19.59 -25.74 7.96
C ASP A 13 18.10 -26.12 7.83
N CYS A 14 17.44 -25.59 6.81
CA CYS A 14 16.13 -26.11 6.37
C CYS A 14 16.36 -27.34 5.48
N PRO A 15 16.05 -28.58 5.93
CA PRO A 15 16.30 -29.80 5.15
C PRO A 15 15.37 -29.95 3.94
N ALA A 16 14.41 -29.04 3.76
CA ALA A 16 13.60 -28.93 2.55
C ALA A 16 14.24 -27.87 1.64
N THR A 17 14.56 -28.26 0.41
CA THR A 17 14.86 -27.29 -0.64
C THR A 17 13.65 -26.39 -0.83
N CYS A 18 13.70 -25.17 -0.32
CA CYS A 18 12.73 -24.13 -0.64
C CYS A 18 12.81 -23.88 -2.15
N ALA A 19 11.90 -24.49 -2.93
CA ALA A 19 11.90 -24.39 -4.38
C ALA A 19 11.63 -22.94 -4.87
N VAL A 20 11.00 -22.15 -4.01
CA VAL A 20 10.67 -20.73 -4.20
C VAL A 20 10.48 -20.10 -2.82
N ASP A 21 10.97 -18.88 -2.62
CA ASP A 21 10.66 -18.10 -1.43
C ASP A 21 9.19 -17.59 -1.46
N GLN A 22 8.68 -17.20 -0.29
CA GLN A 22 7.29 -16.75 -0.15
C GLN A 22 7.01 -15.44 -0.89
N CYS A 23 8.00 -14.56 -1.05
CA CYS A 23 7.85 -13.31 -1.79
C CYS A 23 7.59 -13.61 -3.28
N ASN A 24 8.42 -14.46 -3.89
CA ASN A 24 8.25 -14.94 -5.25
C ASN A 24 6.91 -15.67 -5.45
N ARG A 25 6.51 -16.49 -4.47
CA ARG A 25 5.19 -17.16 -4.51
C ARG A 25 4.03 -16.17 -4.44
N ALA A 26 4.19 -15.08 -3.71
CA ALA A 26 3.22 -13.99 -3.61
C ALA A 26 3.32 -12.98 -4.78
N GLY A 27 4.25 -13.18 -5.71
CA GLY A 27 4.49 -12.24 -6.83
C GLY A 27 5.20 -10.94 -6.41
N ILE A 28 5.76 -10.88 -5.21
CA ILE A 28 6.56 -9.76 -4.70
C ILE A 28 7.99 -9.97 -5.17
N SER A 29 8.43 -9.15 -6.12
CA SER A 29 9.81 -9.18 -6.62
C SER A 29 10.76 -8.39 -5.72
N GLU A 30 10.38 -7.17 -5.33
CA GLU A 30 11.14 -6.32 -4.40
C GLU A 30 10.19 -5.38 -3.62
N PRO A 31 10.50 -5.07 -2.34
CA PRO A 31 9.75 -4.07 -1.60
C PRO A 31 9.93 -2.67 -2.23
N GLN A 32 8.88 -1.86 -2.20
CA GLN A 32 8.86 -0.53 -2.81
C GLN A 32 8.70 0.56 -1.74
N CYS A 33 9.36 1.70 -1.93
CA CYS A 33 9.13 2.89 -1.13
C CYS A 33 7.95 3.69 -1.72
N VAL A 34 6.84 3.72 -1.00
CA VAL A 34 5.60 4.40 -1.40
C VAL A 34 5.12 5.23 -0.22
N ALA A 35 4.78 6.49 -0.45
CA ALA A 35 4.27 7.39 0.60
C ALA A 35 5.12 7.40 1.89
N GLY A 36 6.45 7.38 1.73
CA GLY A 36 7.43 7.42 2.83
C GLY A 36 7.58 6.14 3.65
N ARG A 37 7.06 5.01 3.16
CA ARG A 37 7.17 3.70 3.82
C ARG A 37 7.49 2.59 2.82
N CYS A 38 8.00 1.47 3.33
CA CYS A 38 8.20 0.26 2.53
C CYS A 38 6.89 -0.53 2.43
N VAL A 39 6.59 -1.05 1.24
CA VAL A 39 5.45 -1.93 0.95
C VAL A 39 5.90 -3.15 0.17
N ALA A 40 5.15 -4.24 0.26
CA ALA A 40 5.26 -5.37 -0.66
C ALA A 40 5.05 -4.95 -2.13
N GLY A 41 4.25 -3.91 -2.37
CA GLY A 41 4.07 -3.31 -3.68
C GLY A 41 3.04 -4.04 -4.55
N TYR A 42 2.02 -4.64 -3.93
CA TYR A 42 0.91 -5.23 -4.68
C TYR A 42 0.22 -4.16 -5.52
N GLU A 43 -0.16 -4.50 -6.76
CA GLU A 43 -1.02 -3.63 -7.54
C GLU A 43 -2.46 -3.82 -7.07
N CYS A 44 -3.14 -2.74 -6.68
CA CYS A 44 -4.50 -2.77 -6.13
C CYS A 44 -5.40 -1.70 -6.75
N ASP A 45 -4.90 -0.99 -7.77
CA ASP A 45 -5.66 0.02 -8.50
C ASP A 45 -6.56 -0.66 -9.54
N ALA A 46 -7.87 -0.58 -9.30
CA ALA A 46 -8.90 -1.13 -10.17
C ALA A 46 -8.89 -0.50 -11.57
N SER A 47 -8.35 0.72 -11.72
CA SER A 47 -8.25 1.39 -13.01
C SER A 47 -7.34 0.64 -14.00
N LYS A 48 -6.46 -0.23 -13.49
CA LYS A 48 -5.53 -1.05 -14.28
C LYS A 48 -6.12 -2.41 -14.67
N VAL A 49 -7.34 -2.72 -14.26
CA VAL A 49 -8.00 -3.98 -14.59
C VAL A 49 -8.67 -3.88 -15.96
N THR A 50 -8.21 -4.72 -16.88
CA THR A 50 -8.74 -4.84 -18.25
C THR A 50 -9.54 -6.13 -18.47
N CYS A 51 -9.37 -7.13 -17.60
CA CYS A 51 -10.02 -8.43 -17.73
C CYS A 51 -11.46 -8.38 -17.22
N ALA A 52 -12.36 -9.12 -17.86
CA ALA A 52 -13.79 -9.17 -17.48
C ALA A 52 -14.09 -10.04 -16.24
N GLN A 53 -13.10 -10.28 -15.38
CA GLN A 53 -13.31 -11.04 -14.15
C GLN A 53 -13.99 -10.17 -13.09
N PRO A 54 -14.88 -10.75 -12.26
CA PRO A 54 -15.52 -10.01 -11.18
C PRO A 54 -14.49 -9.62 -10.11
N THR A 55 -14.64 -8.43 -9.54
CA THR A 55 -13.83 -7.98 -8.41
C THR A 55 -14.12 -8.85 -7.19
N PRO A 56 -13.09 -9.41 -6.53
CA PRO A 56 -13.24 -10.11 -5.25
C PRO A 56 -13.82 -9.21 -4.16
N GLN A 57 -14.68 -9.77 -3.31
CA GLN A 57 -15.13 -9.07 -2.10
C GLN A 57 -14.09 -9.26 -0.99
N CYS A 58 -13.48 -8.16 -0.57
CA CYS A 58 -12.46 -8.18 0.49
C CYS A 58 -13.02 -7.68 1.82
N PRO A 59 -12.53 -8.23 2.96
CA PRO A 59 -12.88 -7.72 4.28
C PRO A 59 -12.32 -6.31 4.49
N ALA A 60 -12.81 -5.63 5.54
CA ALA A 60 -12.33 -4.29 5.87
C ALA A 60 -10.82 -4.29 6.17
N GLY A 61 -10.10 -3.31 5.61
CA GLY A 61 -8.64 -3.20 5.66
C GLY A 61 -7.90 -3.96 4.55
N GLU A 62 -8.61 -4.75 3.73
CA GLU A 62 -8.06 -5.46 2.59
C GLU A 62 -8.69 -5.00 1.26
N VAL A 63 -7.93 -5.14 0.18
CA VAL A 63 -8.35 -4.81 -1.18
C VAL A 63 -7.95 -5.92 -2.13
N ALA A 64 -8.66 -6.03 -3.26
CA ALA A 64 -8.35 -7.04 -4.26
C ALA A 64 -7.04 -6.72 -4.98
N ALA A 65 -6.17 -7.72 -5.13
CA ALA A 65 -4.93 -7.56 -5.86
C ALA A 65 -5.14 -7.75 -7.37
N VAL A 66 -4.33 -7.03 -8.14
CA VAL A 66 -4.29 -7.03 -9.60
C VAL A 66 -2.95 -7.59 -10.06
N GLN A 67 -2.98 -8.46 -11.07
CA GLN A 67 -1.78 -8.96 -11.72
C GLN A 67 -2.05 -9.15 -13.21
N GLY A 68 -1.16 -8.61 -14.06
CA GLY A 68 -1.31 -8.71 -15.51
C GLY A 68 -2.60 -8.10 -16.06
N GLY A 69 -3.16 -7.09 -15.38
CA GLY A 69 -4.42 -6.45 -15.76
C GLY A 69 -5.68 -7.22 -15.38
N CYS A 70 -5.57 -8.31 -14.60
CA CYS A 70 -6.70 -9.08 -14.09
C CYS A 70 -6.70 -9.09 -12.56
N TRP A 71 -7.87 -9.30 -11.95
CA TRP A 71 -7.95 -9.63 -10.52
C TRP A 71 -7.29 -10.98 -10.25
N THR A 72 -6.48 -11.08 -9.20
CA THR A 72 -5.85 -12.35 -8.80
C THR A 72 -6.82 -13.29 -8.11
N GLY A 73 -7.96 -12.78 -7.62
CA GLY A 73 -8.87 -13.51 -6.74
C GLY A 73 -8.47 -13.46 -5.27
N THR A 74 -7.36 -12.79 -4.92
CA THR A 74 -6.85 -12.68 -3.56
C THR A 74 -7.05 -11.27 -3.02
N CYS A 75 -7.32 -11.18 -1.71
CA CYS A 75 -7.32 -9.94 -0.97
C CYS A 75 -5.97 -9.77 -0.28
N VAL A 76 -5.46 -8.55 -0.31
CA VAL A 76 -4.19 -8.17 0.35
C VAL A 76 -4.46 -6.98 1.26
N PRO A 77 -3.66 -6.80 2.34
CA PRO A 77 -3.78 -5.60 3.17
C PRO A 77 -3.63 -4.35 2.31
N ALA A 78 -4.54 -3.38 2.46
CA ALA A 78 -4.50 -2.15 1.66
C ALA A 78 -3.19 -1.37 1.84
N VAL A 79 -2.57 -1.53 3.02
CA VAL A 79 -1.26 -0.96 3.34
C VAL A 79 -0.11 -1.68 2.63
N GLU A 80 -0.28 -2.85 2.05
CA GLU A 80 0.79 -3.49 1.26
C GLU A 80 0.71 -3.16 -0.24
N CYS A 81 -0.33 -2.41 -0.63
CA CYS A 81 -0.52 -1.96 -1.99
C CYS A 81 0.41 -0.82 -2.34
N ARG A 82 0.89 -0.83 -3.59
CA ARG A 82 1.57 0.30 -4.21
C ARG A 82 0.64 1.49 -4.37
N SER A 83 -0.59 1.26 -4.80
CA SER A 83 -1.63 2.28 -4.96
C SER A 83 -3.00 1.62 -4.88
N VAL A 84 -4.00 2.38 -4.47
CA VAL A 84 -5.42 2.01 -4.52
C VAL A 84 -6.18 2.96 -5.44
N THR A 85 -7.36 2.53 -5.89
CA THR A 85 -8.18 3.32 -6.82
C THR A 85 -8.64 4.62 -6.17
N GLN A 86 -9.11 4.54 -4.93
CA GLN A 86 -9.73 5.67 -4.23
C GLN A 86 -9.44 5.59 -2.73
N CYS A 87 -9.41 6.74 -2.05
CA CYS A 87 -9.19 6.80 -0.60
C CYS A 87 -10.22 6.01 0.24
N ASN A 88 -11.42 5.80 -0.29
CA ASN A 88 -12.45 5.00 0.39
C ASN A 88 -12.08 3.52 0.51
N ASP A 89 -11.10 3.05 -0.25
CA ASP A 89 -10.61 1.67 -0.16
C ASP A 89 -9.78 1.44 1.12
N CYS A 90 -9.31 2.53 1.76
CA CYS A 90 -8.52 2.50 3.01
C CYS A 90 -9.40 2.31 4.26
N THR A 91 -10.11 1.18 4.34
CA THR A 91 -11.15 0.92 5.35
C THR A 91 -10.63 0.38 6.70
N GLY A 92 -9.31 0.24 6.87
CA GLY A 92 -8.71 -0.30 8.09
C GLY A 92 -8.83 0.63 9.32
N GLY A 93 -8.99 0.05 10.51
CA GLY A 93 -9.24 0.81 11.75
C GLY A 93 -8.15 1.82 12.12
N ASN A 94 -6.89 1.53 11.79
CA ASN A 94 -5.73 2.41 11.99
C ASN A 94 -5.06 2.80 10.65
N THR A 95 -5.86 2.90 9.60
CA THR A 95 -5.40 3.26 8.25
C THR A 95 -5.90 4.65 7.90
N ALA A 96 -5.09 5.39 7.13
CA ALA A 96 -5.42 6.68 6.55
C ALA A 96 -5.11 6.65 5.05
N CYS A 97 -5.76 7.52 4.28
CA CYS A 97 -5.39 7.75 2.89
C CYS A 97 -4.30 8.83 2.80
N ALA A 98 -3.34 8.61 1.92
CA ALA A 98 -2.38 9.60 1.44
C ALA A 98 -2.62 9.78 -0.06
N ALA A 99 -3.17 10.93 -0.46
CA ALA A 99 -3.38 11.23 -1.88
C ALA A 99 -2.27 12.12 -2.40
N TYR A 100 -1.54 11.65 -3.42
CA TYR A 100 -0.47 12.37 -4.08
C TYR A 100 -1.01 13.03 -5.34
N GLU A 101 -1.04 14.37 -5.37
CA GLU A 101 -1.56 15.12 -6.52
C GLU A 101 -0.50 15.19 -7.63
N THR A 102 -0.57 14.27 -8.59
CA THR A 102 0.37 14.22 -9.74
C THR A 102 -0.24 14.89 -10.98
N GLN A 103 0.59 15.21 -11.98
CA GLN A 103 0.11 15.76 -13.27
C GLN A 103 -0.88 14.84 -14.01
N LEU A 104 -0.76 13.52 -13.81
CA LEU A 104 -1.64 12.54 -14.46
C LEU A 104 -2.94 12.29 -13.67
N GLY A 105 -3.06 12.88 -12.48
CA GLY A 105 -4.17 12.68 -11.56
C GLY A 105 -3.68 12.27 -10.16
N PRO A 106 -4.60 12.22 -9.18
CA PRO A 106 -4.24 11.82 -7.83
C PRO A 106 -3.91 10.32 -7.76
N GLU A 107 -2.75 9.98 -7.20
CA GLU A 107 -2.43 8.62 -6.78
C GLU A 107 -2.80 8.44 -5.31
N ASN A 108 -3.60 7.42 -5.00
CA ASN A 108 -4.06 7.18 -3.63
C ASN A 108 -3.28 6.02 -3.01
N HIS A 109 -2.78 6.22 -1.79
CA HIS A 109 -2.07 5.20 -1.04
C HIS A 109 -2.72 5.04 0.33
N CYS A 110 -2.99 3.79 0.74
CA CYS A 110 -3.38 3.53 2.11
C CYS A 110 -2.13 3.41 2.98
N VAL A 111 -2.10 4.11 4.10
CA VAL A 111 -0.96 4.15 5.01
C VAL A 111 -1.43 3.85 6.44
N GLU A 112 -0.59 3.19 7.23
CA GLU A 112 -0.88 3.05 8.67
C GLU A 112 -0.66 4.39 9.37
N ILE A 113 -1.54 4.71 10.31
CA ILE A 113 -1.39 5.90 11.14
C ILE A 113 -0.35 5.57 12.21
N PRO A 114 0.77 6.32 12.28
CA PRO A 114 1.79 6.08 13.29
C PRO A 114 1.20 6.10 14.70
N ALA A 115 1.65 5.20 15.57
CA ALA A 115 1.15 5.11 16.94
C ALA A 115 1.31 6.43 17.73
N VAL A 116 2.36 7.20 17.43
CA VAL A 116 2.59 8.55 17.99
C VAL A 116 1.44 9.52 17.68
N CYS A 117 0.77 9.35 16.53
CA CYS A 117 -0.38 10.15 16.14
C CYS A 117 -1.67 9.77 16.85
N LYS A 118 -1.70 8.64 17.58
CA LYS A 118 -2.89 8.18 18.34
C LYS A 118 -4.17 8.16 17.50
N GLY A 119 -4.06 7.77 16.24
CA GLY A 119 -5.17 7.73 15.28
C GLY A 119 -5.50 9.07 14.59
N ALA A 120 -4.77 10.16 14.88
CA ALA A 120 -4.90 11.42 14.18
C ALA A 120 -4.25 11.32 12.78
N ALA A 121 -5.08 11.33 11.75
CA ALA A 121 -4.64 11.36 10.37
C ALA A 121 -4.60 12.80 9.83
N THR A 122 -3.71 13.61 10.40
CA THR A 122 -3.55 15.01 10.04
C THR A 122 -2.16 15.28 9.49
N CYS A 123 -2.02 16.36 8.73
CA CYS A 123 -0.75 16.84 8.19
C CYS A 123 0.26 17.17 9.27
N GLU A 124 -0.18 17.72 10.39
CA GLU A 124 0.71 18.00 11.53
C GLU A 124 1.43 16.74 12.00
N CYS A 125 0.74 15.60 12.03
CA CYS A 125 1.33 14.37 12.53
C CYS A 125 1.92 13.46 11.45
N MET A 126 1.17 13.24 10.36
CA MET A 126 1.55 12.29 9.31
C MET A 126 2.33 12.95 8.18
N GLY A 127 2.12 14.24 7.93
CA GLY A 127 2.70 14.98 6.80
C GLY A 127 4.21 14.75 6.63
N PRO A 128 5.05 14.93 7.67
CA PRO A 128 6.50 14.76 7.55
C PRO A 128 6.95 13.34 7.14
N SER A 129 6.13 12.33 7.44
CA SER A 129 6.41 10.92 7.08
C SER A 129 5.77 10.50 5.77
N VAL A 130 4.64 11.10 5.40
CA VAL A 130 3.77 10.60 4.34
C VAL A 130 3.83 11.45 3.09
N CYS A 131 4.10 12.75 3.19
CA CYS A 131 4.22 13.68 2.08
C CYS A 131 5.71 13.93 1.80
N VAL A 132 6.30 13.09 0.95
CA VAL A 132 7.75 13.03 0.69
C VAL A 132 8.04 13.09 -0.81
N GLN A 133 9.32 13.09 -1.20
CA GLN A 133 9.77 12.99 -2.60
C GLN A 133 9.29 14.15 -3.49
N GLY A 134 9.25 15.38 -2.96
CA GLY A 134 8.84 16.58 -3.69
C GLY A 134 7.35 16.90 -3.59
N PHE A 135 6.59 16.07 -2.88
CA PHE A 135 5.20 16.33 -2.51
C PHE A 135 5.11 16.96 -1.11
N ASP A 136 5.83 18.07 -0.89
CA ASP A 136 6.02 18.62 0.45
C ASP A 136 4.85 19.49 0.94
N LEU A 137 3.86 19.79 0.08
CA LEU A 137 2.65 20.50 0.50
C LEU A 137 1.66 19.50 1.09
N CYS A 138 1.31 19.63 2.36
CA CYS A 138 0.33 18.76 3.01
C CYS A 138 -0.96 19.52 3.33
N GLU A 139 -2.10 18.96 2.93
CA GLU A 139 -3.44 19.40 3.31
C GLU A 139 -4.24 18.26 3.96
N ASP A 140 -5.03 18.57 4.99
CA ASP A 140 -5.92 17.57 5.60
C ASP A 140 -7.10 17.25 4.67
N PHE A 141 -7.50 15.99 4.58
CA PHE A 141 -8.72 15.63 3.84
C PHE A 141 -9.99 16.10 4.58
N SER A 142 -10.93 16.67 3.84
CA SER A 142 -12.29 16.88 4.33
C SER A 142 -13.15 15.63 4.08
N GLY A 143 -13.64 14.99 5.15
CA GLY A 143 -14.64 13.91 5.07
C GLY A 143 -14.09 12.50 4.90
N ILE A 144 -12.79 12.34 4.65
CA ILE A 144 -12.08 11.06 4.68
C ILE A 144 -10.91 11.19 5.66
N ARG A 145 -10.56 10.09 6.33
CA ARG A 145 -9.40 10.03 7.20
C ARG A 145 -8.12 9.99 6.35
N GLY A 146 -7.40 11.10 6.25
CA GLY A 146 -6.20 11.14 5.43
C GLY A 146 -5.61 12.52 5.22
N VAL A 147 -4.53 12.55 4.45
CA VAL A 147 -3.84 13.77 4.01
C VAL A 147 -3.68 13.77 2.49
N ARG A 148 -3.63 14.96 1.91
CA ARG A 148 -3.31 15.23 0.51
C ARG A 148 -1.92 15.84 0.45
N CYS A 149 -1.06 15.21 -0.34
CA CYS A 149 0.30 15.64 -0.61
C CYS A 149 0.33 16.27 -2.01
N GLY A 150 0.49 17.59 -2.05
CA GLY A 150 0.68 18.37 -3.26
C GLY A 150 2.15 18.56 -3.57
N CYS A 151 2.47 18.63 -4.86
CA CYS A 151 3.82 18.93 -5.31
C CYS A 151 3.80 20.30 -6.04
N PRO A 152 4.40 21.34 -5.44
CA PRO A 152 4.30 22.72 -5.96
C PRO A 152 5.08 22.98 -7.25
N THR A 153 5.93 22.04 -7.66
CA THR A 153 6.87 22.21 -8.79
C THR A 153 6.79 21.12 -9.84
N CYS A 154 5.79 20.25 -9.72
CA CYS A 154 5.30 19.44 -10.82
C CYS A 154 4.01 20.07 -11.38
#